data_AF-A0A661VKU7-F1
#
_entry.id   AF-A0A661VKU7-F1
#
_cell.length_a   1.000
_cell.length_b   1.000
_cell.length_c   1.000
_cell.angle_alpha   90.00
_cell.angle_beta   90.00
_cell.angle_gamma   90.00
#
_symmetry.space_group_name_H-M   'P 1'
#
loop_
_entity.id
_entity.type
_entity.pdbx_description
1 polymer ?
#
loop_
_entity_poly.entity_id
_entity_poly.type
_entity_poly.pdbx_seq_one_letter_code
_entity_poly.pdbx_strand_id
1 'polypeptide(L)'
;MLKPWYGPERCFNYLKEVQCVFDRYCISCHDFGRKGAGKIVLASDLTLAFNVSYMELRGKGYVNVVGAGPAEVLPPYSWGSHKSRLVNVLLSGHHGVQLDKESFDRIVTWIDINAPYYPEYASSYPENLYGRSPLDNKELRRLSQLVGIDLMRQHSRPYICFDRPNLSPCLKKFSDKNDPKYREGLAIISGGSERLKNRPRMEMPGARLFGIEALRQRNYDRLVREEKAARKALSRGEKYYAR
;
A
#
# COMPACT_ATOMS: atom_id res chain seq x y z
N MET A 1 11.26 -5.18 30.27
CA MET A 1 10.56 -5.67 29.07
C MET A 1 10.21 -4.48 28.19
N LEU A 2 10.35 -4.62 26.87
CA LEU A 2 9.87 -3.61 25.92
C LEU A 2 8.33 -3.60 25.93
N LYS A 3 7.74 -2.40 25.93
CA LYS A 3 6.27 -2.27 25.81
C LYS A 3 5.87 -2.61 24.36
N PRO A 4 4.86 -3.46 24.14
CA PRO A 4 4.35 -3.73 22.79
C PRO A 4 3.89 -2.45 22.09
N TRP A 5 4.16 -2.36 20.79
CA TRP A 5 3.74 -1.23 19.98
C TRP A 5 2.27 -1.41 19.55
N TYR A 6 1.37 -0.77 20.29
CA TYR A 6 -0.07 -0.68 20.02
C TYR A 6 -0.70 -2.02 19.59
N GLY A 7 -0.80 -2.96 20.54
CA GLY A 7 -1.42 -4.27 20.37
C GLY A 7 -0.43 -5.43 20.21
N PRO A 8 -0.90 -6.62 19.79
CA PRO A 8 -0.06 -7.80 19.59
C PRO A 8 0.90 -7.63 18.39
N GLU A 9 2.01 -8.37 18.43
CA GLU A 9 2.98 -8.45 17.32
C GLU A 9 2.32 -8.94 16.02
N ARG A 10 2.66 -8.32 14.90
CA ARG A 10 2.08 -8.57 13.57
C ARG A 10 2.97 -8.00 12.46
N CYS A 11 2.80 -8.51 11.24
CA CYS A 11 3.41 -7.90 10.05
C CYS A 11 2.83 -6.50 9.80
N PHE A 12 3.69 -5.56 9.45
CA PHE A 12 3.29 -4.17 9.21
C PHE A 12 2.42 -4.05 7.96
N ASN A 13 1.21 -3.51 8.10
CA ASN A 13 0.26 -3.34 7.00
C ASN A 13 -0.16 -1.87 6.90
N TYR A 14 0.20 -1.19 5.81
CA TYR A 14 -0.10 0.24 5.67
C TYR A 14 -1.60 0.57 5.79
N LEU A 15 -2.49 -0.27 5.27
CA LEU A 15 -3.94 -0.03 5.38
C LEU A 15 -4.42 -0.08 6.83
N LYS A 16 -3.87 -1.00 7.63
CA LYS A 16 -4.27 -1.16 9.04
C LYS A 16 -3.57 -0.21 9.98
N GLU A 17 -2.29 0.07 9.72
CA GLU A 17 -1.44 0.80 10.65
C GLU A 17 -1.42 2.30 10.39
N VAL A 18 -1.62 2.74 9.14
CA VAL A 18 -1.41 4.15 8.73
C VAL A 18 -2.63 4.75 8.04
N GLN A 19 -3.23 4.05 7.07
CA GLN A 19 -4.39 4.59 6.34
C GLN A 19 -5.55 4.91 7.30
N CYS A 20 -5.74 4.09 8.34
CA CYS A 20 -6.75 4.34 9.38
C CYS A 20 -6.59 5.70 10.07
N VAL A 21 -5.36 6.22 10.19
CA VAL A 21 -5.08 7.56 10.73
C VAL A 21 -5.57 8.63 9.75
N PHE A 22 -5.26 8.50 8.47
CA PHE A 22 -5.73 9.44 7.46
C PHE A 22 -7.24 9.40 7.28
N ASP A 23 -7.85 8.21 7.36
CA ASP A 23 -9.30 8.04 7.31
C ASP A 23 -10.00 8.75 8.49
N ARG A 24 -9.38 8.71 9.68
CA ARG A 24 -9.93 9.38 10.86
C ARG A 24 -9.74 10.90 10.81
N TYR A 25 -8.56 11.38 10.43
CA TYR A 25 -8.15 12.77 10.67
C TYR A 25 -8.07 13.65 9.41
N CYS A 26 -7.97 13.06 8.21
CA CYS A 26 -7.54 13.81 7.03
C CYS A 26 -8.52 13.76 5.85
N ILE A 27 -9.20 12.64 5.60
CA ILE A 27 -10.00 12.46 4.38
C ILE A 27 -11.19 13.43 4.27
N SER A 28 -11.69 13.98 5.39
CA SER A 28 -12.77 14.99 5.35
C SER A 28 -12.40 16.19 4.45
N CYS A 29 -11.12 16.55 4.41
CA CYS A 29 -10.56 17.59 3.55
C CYS A 29 -9.75 17.03 2.37
N HIS A 30 -9.15 15.85 2.50
CA HIS A 30 -8.20 15.28 1.52
C HIS A 30 -8.74 14.10 0.71
N ASP A 31 -10.05 13.85 0.71
CA ASP A 31 -10.69 12.90 -0.21
C ASP A 31 -10.95 13.51 -1.60
N PHE A 32 -11.20 12.69 -2.61
CA PHE A 32 -11.53 13.14 -3.97
C PHE A 32 -12.62 14.21 -3.98
N GLY A 33 -12.39 15.29 -4.73
CA GLY A 33 -13.33 16.41 -4.86
C GLY A 33 -13.41 17.33 -3.64
N ARG A 34 -12.69 17.04 -2.55
CA ARG A 34 -12.58 17.93 -1.39
C ARG A 34 -11.50 18.99 -1.59
N LYS A 35 -11.57 20.08 -0.83
CA LYS A 35 -10.67 21.24 -0.98
C LYS A 35 -9.18 20.86 -0.87
N GLY A 36 -8.82 19.99 0.06
CA GLY A 36 -7.45 19.52 0.27
C GLY A 36 -6.91 18.62 -0.85
N ALA A 37 -7.80 17.97 -1.62
CA ALA A 37 -7.42 17.13 -2.77
C ALA A 37 -6.70 17.91 -3.88
N GLY A 38 -6.90 19.23 -3.96
CA GLY A 38 -6.14 20.09 -4.88
C GLY A 38 -4.63 20.06 -4.61
N LYS A 39 -4.21 19.72 -3.39
CA LYS A 39 -2.80 19.59 -3.00
C LYS A 39 -2.38 18.13 -2.90
N ILE A 40 -3.15 17.31 -2.17
CA ILE A 40 -2.87 15.89 -1.97
C ILE A 40 -4.15 15.12 -1.69
N VAL A 41 -4.30 13.96 -2.32
CA VAL A 41 -5.41 13.02 -2.06
C VAL A 41 -4.94 11.95 -1.08
N LEU A 42 -5.62 11.81 0.06
CA LEU A 42 -5.27 10.85 1.12
C LEU A 42 -6.29 9.71 1.24
N ALA A 43 -7.10 9.51 0.19
CA ALA A 43 -8.07 8.44 0.11
C ALA A 43 -7.43 7.04 0.13
N SER A 44 -8.18 6.07 0.66
CA SER A 44 -7.75 4.68 0.81
C SER A 44 -7.88 3.84 -0.46
N ASP A 45 -8.40 4.40 -1.56
CA ASP A 45 -8.72 3.66 -2.78
C ASP A 45 -7.49 2.92 -3.32
N LEU A 46 -7.66 1.62 -3.56
CA LEU A 46 -6.66 0.76 -4.14
C LEU A 46 -6.42 1.13 -5.59
N THR A 47 -5.14 1.16 -5.93
CA THR A 47 -4.60 1.33 -7.28
C THR A 47 -4.02 0.00 -7.76
N LEU A 48 -3.34 0.00 -8.92
CA LEU A 48 -2.69 -1.19 -9.47
C LEU A 48 -1.79 -1.93 -8.48
N ALA A 49 -1.07 -1.21 -7.60
CA ALA A 49 -0.10 -1.82 -6.70
C ALA A 49 -0.05 -1.23 -5.29
N PHE A 50 -0.77 -0.15 -4.98
CA PHE A 50 -0.79 0.42 -3.64
C PHE A 50 -2.19 1.01 -3.41
N ASN A 51 -2.35 1.97 -2.52
CA ASN A 51 -3.51 2.85 -2.49
C ASN A 51 -3.14 4.29 -2.86
N VAL A 52 -4.14 5.13 -3.04
CA VAL A 52 -3.96 6.52 -3.50
C VAL A 52 -3.12 7.33 -2.52
N SER A 53 -3.44 7.30 -1.21
CA SER A 53 -2.69 8.08 -0.22
C SER A 53 -1.20 7.75 -0.19
N TYR A 54 -0.83 6.46 -0.28
CA TYR A 54 0.55 6.03 -0.29
C TYR A 54 1.27 6.55 -1.54
N MET A 55 0.62 6.44 -2.70
CA MET A 55 1.17 6.93 -3.98
C MET A 55 1.33 8.44 -3.99
N GLU A 56 0.37 9.17 -3.44
CA GLU A 56 0.38 10.63 -3.34
C GLU A 56 1.48 11.12 -2.37
N LEU A 57 1.58 10.51 -1.19
CA LEU A 57 2.60 10.86 -0.19
C LEU A 57 4.02 10.59 -0.70
N ARG A 58 4.23 9.43 -1.32
CA ARG A 58 5.54 9.04 -1.88
C ARG A 58 5.87 9.82 -3.14
N GLY A 59 4.91 9.93 -4.07
CA GLY A 59 5.12 10.56 -5.38
C GLY A 59 5.31 12.08 -5.30
N LYS A 60 4.71 12.76 -4.31
CA LYS A 60 4.85 14.20 -4.09
C LYS A 60 5.90 14.57 -3.04
N GLY A 61 6.71 13.61 -2.60
CA GLY A 61 7.83 13.86 -1.68
C GLY A 61 7.43 14.31 -0.27
N TYR A 62 6.25 13.90 0.22
CA TYR A 62 5.86 14.19 1.61
C TYR A 62 6.57 13.29 2.62
N VAL A 63 7.03 12.13 2.15
CA VAL A 63 7.77 11.13 2.91
C VAL A 63 9.16 11.00 2.31
N ASN A 64 10.19 11.23 3.12
CA ASN A 64 11.59 11.13 2.73
C ASN A 64 12.19 9.85 3.32
N VAL A 65 12.34 8.82 2.49
CA VAL A 65 12.83 7.49 2.89
C VAL A 65 13.90 7.02 1.92
N VAL A 66 14.75 6.11 2.39
CA VAL A 66 15.82 5.51 1.57
C VAL A 66 15.21 4.75 0.38
N GLY A 67 14.04 4.13 0.58
CA GLY A 67 13.40 3.30 -0.43
C GLY A 67 14.26 2.07 -0.74
N ALA A 68 14.39 1.74 -2.02
CA ALA A 68 15.31 0.71 -2.51
C ALA A 68 16.72 1.28 -2.82
N GLY A 69 17.03 2.48 -2.30
CA GLY A 69 18.27 3.22 -2.54
C GLY A 69 19.55 2.49 -2.12
N PRO A 70 20.73 3.01 -2.50
CA PRO A 70 21.99 2.28 -2.46
C PRO A 70 22.43 1.92 -1.04
N ALA A 71 23.29 0.90 -0.92
CA ALA A 71 23.83 0.39 0.35
C ALA A 71 24.82 1.35 1.06
N GLU A 72 24.81 2.63 0.71
CA GLU A 72 25.75 3.63 1.22
C GLU A 72 25.35 4.13 2.61
N VAL A 73 26.36 4.54 3.38
CA VAL A 73 26.14 5.16 4.71
C VAL A 73 25.51 6.53 4.51
N LEU A 74 24.25 6.66 4.92
CA LEU A 74 23.53 7.93 4.87
C LEU A 74 23.85 8.78 6.11
N PRO A 75 24.03 10.10 5.97
CA PRO A 75 24.25 10.98 7.12
C PRO A 75 23.10 10.89 8.13
N PRO A 76 23.38 11.07 9.44
CA PRO A 76 22.34 11.15 10.46
C PRO A 76 21.27 12.19 10.12
N TYR A 77 20.01 11.86 10.40
CA TYR A 77 18.86 12.70 10.09
C TYR A 77 18.76 13.09 8.60
N SER A 78 19.35 12.41 7.63
CA SER A 78 19.18 12.75 6.19
C SER A 78 17.89 12.19 5.57
N TRP A 79 17.26 11.24 6.24
CA TRP A 79 16.02 10.56 5.84
C TRP A 79 15.13 10.33 7.08
N GLY A 80 13.99 9.69 6.89
CA GLY A 80 13.08 9.32 7.96
C GLY A 80 12.08 10.43 8.32
N SER A 81 11.42 10.25 9.45
CA SER A 81 10.36 11.11 9.97
C SER A 81 10.83 12.55 10.12
N HIS A 82 12.02 12.76 10.69
CA HIS A 82 12.62 14.08 10.89
C HIS A 82 12.84 14.90 9.62
N LYS A 83 13.03 14.27 8.45
CA LYS A 83 13.17 14.96 7.16
C LYS A 83 11.91 14.94 6.33
N SER A 84 10.89 14.19 6.75
CA SER A 84 9.65 14.06 6.01
C SER A 84 8.78 15.29 6.21
N ARG A 85 8.41 15.93 5.09
CA ARG A 85 7.52 17.10 5.09
C ARG A 85 6.19 16.82 5.80
N LEU A 86 5.67 15.60 5.69
CA LEU A 86 4.44 15.19 6.39
C LEU A 86 4.56 15.43 7.90
N VAL A 87 5.65 14.98 8.52
CA VAL A 87 5.87 15.10 9.97
C VAL A 87 6.02 16.57 10.37
N ASN A 88 6.72 17.38 9.58
CA ASN A 88 6.84 18.82 9.82
C ASN A 88 5.48 19.53 9.81
N VAL A 89 4.58 19.13 8.91
CA VAL A 89 3.20 19.66 8.86
C VAL A 89 2.42 19.25 10.10
N LEU A 90 2.54 17.99 10.53
CA LEU A 90 1.83 17.49 11.72
C LEU A 90 2.31 18.16 13.01
N LEU A 91 3.62 18.33 13.17
CA LEU A 91 4.22 19.00 14.34
C LEU A 91 3.89 20.49 14.41
N SER A 92 3.82 21.17 13.26
CA SER A 92 3.42 22.58 13.18
C SER A 92 1.92 22.80 13.42
N GLY A 93 1.12 21.72 13.46
CA GLY A 93 -0.32 21.78 13.45
C GLY A 93 -0.91 22.02 12.06
N HIS A 94 -2.14 21.53 11.83
CA HIS A 94 -2.81 21.66 10.54
C HIS A 94 -4.32 21.88 10.71
N HIS A 95 -4.78 23.11 10.51
CA HIS A 95 -6.21 23.49 10.52
C HIS A 95 -7.01 22.97 11.73
N GLY A 96 -6.41 23.01 12.93
CA GLY A 96 -7.07 22.58 14.17
C GLY A 96 -7.21 21.07 14.34
N VAL A 97 -6.67 20.25 13.43
CA VAL A 97 -6.62 18.79 13.59
C VAL A 97 -5.67 18.46 14.75
N GLN A 98 -6.15 17.66 15.70
CA GLN A 98 -5.37 17.14 16.82
C GLN A 98 -5.26 15.63 16.70
N LEU A 99 -4.06 15.15 16.37
CA LEU A 99 -3.77 13.71 16.39
C LEU A 99 -3.55 13.27 17.82
N ASP A 100 -4.13 12.12 18.18
CA ASP A 100 -3.73 11.41 19.39
C ASP A 100 -2.30 10.85 19.25
N LYS A 101 -1.69 10.51 20.40
CA LYS A 101 -0.31 10.02 20.45
C LYS A 101 -0.08 8.76 19.61
N GLU A 102 -1.03 7.81 19.65
CA GLU A 102 -0.91 6.56 18.91
C GLU A 102 -0.92 6.82 17.40
N SER A 103 -1.83 7.66 16.93
CA SER A 103 -1.95 8.06 15.54
C SER A 103 -0.70 8.76 15.02
N PHE A 104 -0.08 9.62 15.83
CA PHE A 104 1.19 10.27 15.47
C PHE A 104 2.34 9.25 15.42
N ASP A 105 2.47 8.40 16.45
CA ASP A 105 3.50 7.36 16.50
C ASP A 105 3.40 6.39 15.32
N ARG A 106 2.19 6.07 14.86
CA ARG A 106 1.94 5.22 13.69
C ARG A 106 2.55 5.80 12.41
N ILE A 107 2.33 7.08 12.16
CA ILE A 107 2.89 7.78 10.98
C ILE A 107 4.42 7.85 11.06
N VAL A 108 4.96 8.24 12.22
CA VAL A 108 6.42 8.37 12.42
C VAL A 108 7.10 7.01 12.27
N THR A 109 6.58 5.98 12.97
CA THR A 109 7.12 4.62 12.90
C THR A 109 7.11 4.11 11.46
N TRP A 110 5.99 4.25 10.75
CA TRP A 110 5.88 3.85 9.34
C TRP A 110 7.00 4.44 8.48
N ILE A 111 7.25 5.75 8.60
CA ILE A 111 8.28 6.42 7.83
C ILE A 111 9.67 5.89 8.22
N ASP A 112 9.93 5.75 9.51
CA ASP A 112 11.25 5.35 10.04
C ASP A 112 11.60 3.89 9.78
N ILE A 113 10.62 3.02 9.55
CA ILE A 113 10.84 1.66 9.05
C ILE A 113 10.88 1.58 7.51
N ASN A 114 11.20 2.70 6.84
CA ASN A 114 11.36 2.85 5.38
C ASN A 114 10.04 2.82 4.57
N ALA A 115 8.94 3.24 5.19
CA ALA A 115 7.61 3.36 4.59
C ALA A 115 7.14 2.11 3.81
N PRO A 116 7.10 0.92 4.43
CA PRO A 116 6.58 -0.29 3.80
C PRO A 116 5.07 -0.16 3.55
N TYR A 117 4.56 -0.96 2.62
CA TYR A 117 3.12 -1.00 2.31
C TYR A 117 2.50 -2.35 2.65
N TYR A 118 3.07 -3.42 2.08
CA TYR A 118 2.53 -4.77 2.18
C TYR A 118 3.01 -5.47 3.46
N PRO A 119 2.11 -6.20 4.15
CA PRO A 119 2.52 -7.08 5.25
C PRO A 119 3.24 -8.34 4.78
N GLU A 120 3.06 -8.74 3.51
CA GLU A 120 3.58 -9.99 2.98
C GLU A 120 4.06 -9.83 1.53
N TYR A 121 5.14 -10.53 1.19
CA TYR A 121 5.67 -10.57 -0.17
C TYR A 121 4.79 -11.37 -1.13
N ALA A 122 4.14 -12.43 -0.63
CA ALA A 122 3.31 -13.30 -1.43
C ALA A 122 2.14 -12.54 -2.06
N SER A 123 1.64 -13.01 -3.21
CA SER A 123 0.64 -12.27 -3.98
C SER A 123 -0.52 -13.10 -4.52
N SER A 124 -1.70 -12.47 -4.49
CA SER A 124 -2.90 -12.93 -5.18
C SER A 124 -2.85 -12.77 -6.70
N TYR A 125 -1.94 -11.97 -7.26
CA TYR A 125 -1.88 -11.71 -8.70
C TYR A 125 -0.45 -11.79 -9.25
N PRO A 126 0.24 -12.93 -9.09
CA PRO A 126 1.67 -13.04 -9.41
C PRO A 126 1.99 -12.78 -10.89
N GLU A 127 1.06 -13.13 -11.80
CA GLU A 127 1.25 -12.99 -13.25
C GLU A 127 0.88 -11.59 -13.80
N ASN A 128 0.29 -10.74 -12.97
CA ASN A 128 -0.19 -9.43 -13.39
C ASN A 128 0.86 -8.35 -13.13
N LEU A 129 0.65 -7.16 -13.70
CA LEU A 129 1.56 -6.03 -13.52
C LEU A 129 1.84 -5.76 -12.03
N TYR A 130 3.12 -5.56 -11.71
CA TYR A 130 3.68 -5.41 -10.36
C TYR A 130 3.50 -6.62 -9.44
N GLY A 131 3.05 -7.76 -9.99
CA GLY A 131 2.61 -8.91 -9.23
C GLY A 131 1.47 -8.56 -8.27
N ARG A 132 0.64 -7.53 -8.55
CA ARG A 132 -0.37 -7.01 -7.60
C ARG A 132 -1.64 -6.50 -8.26
N SER A 133 -1.57 -6.14 -9.55
CA SER A 133 -2.72 -5.60 -10.26
C SER A 133 -3.84 -6.63 -10.36
N PRO A 134 -5.11 -6.26 -10.04
CA PRO A 134 -6.22 -7.14 -10.32
C PRO A 134 -6.54 -7.22 -11.82
N LEU A 135 -6.11 -6.23 -12.62
CA LEU A 135 -6.23 -6.22 -14.08
C LEU A 135 -5.06 -6.96 -14.74
N ASP A 136 -5.36 -7.72 -15.79
CA ASP A 136 -4.36 -8.37 -16.62
C ASP A 136 -3.74 -7.42 -17.66
N ASN A 137 -2.72 -7.90 -18.38
CA ASN A 137 -2.03 -7.10 -19.39
C ASN A 137 -2.89 -6.75 -20.61
N LYS A 138 -3.89 -7.56 -20.97
CA LYS A 138 -4.79 -7.27 -22.10
C LYS A 138 -5.74 -6.14 -21.72
N GLU A 139 -6.31 -6.20 -20.53
CA GLU A 139 -7.20 -5.18 -19.98
C GLU A 139 -6.48 -3.84 -19.79
N LEU A 140 -5.26 -3.85 -19.23
CA LEU A 140 -4.48 -2.63 -19.06
C LEU A 140 -4.12 -1.97 -20.38
N ARG A 141 -3.75 -2.77 -21.40
CA ARG A 141 -3.51 -2.23 -22.75
C ARG A 141 -4.77 -1.64 -23.36
N ARG A 142 -5.91 -2.33 -23.22
CA ARG A 142 -7.19 -1.83 -23.73
C ARG A 142 -7.59 -0.53 -23.04
N LEU A 143 -7.53 -0.49 -21.72
CA LEU A 143 -7.81 0.72 -20.94
C LEU A 143 -6.88 1.86 -21.35
N SER A 144 -5.59 1.59 -21.54
CA SER A 144 -4.60 2.59 -22.01
C SER A 144 -5.00 3.20 -23.36
N GLN A 145 -5.47 2.39 -24.31
CA GLN A 145 -5.94 2.85 -25.62
C GLN A 145 -7.19 3.74 -25.50
N LEU A 146 -8.16 3.35 -24.65
CA LEU A 146 -9.39 4.12 -24.43
C LEU A 146 -9.08 5.50 -23.83
N VAL A 147 -8.24 5.53 -22.80
CA VAL A 147 -7.92 6.76 -22.06
C VAL A 147 -6.79 7.57 -22.71
N GLY A 148 -6.04 7.00 -23.66
CA GLY A 148 -4.92 7.69 -24.32
C GLY A 148 -3.73 7.95 -23.38
N ILE A 149 -3.55 7.12 -22.36
CA ILE A 149 -2.46 7.21 -21.37
C ILE A 149 -1.85 5.81 -21.26
N ASP A 150 -0.52 5.70 -21.27
CA ASP A 150 0.16 4.44 -21.01
C ASP A 150 0.08 4.10 -19.50
N LEU A 151 -0.92 3.29 -19.13
CA LEU A 151 -1.19 2.91 -17.74
C LEU A 151 -0.26 1.80 -17.23
N MET A 152 0.62 1.27 -18.08
CA MET A 152 1.59 0.26 -17.68
C MET A 152 2.87 0.88 -17.10
N ARG A 153 3.07 2.18 -17.27
CA ARG A 153 4.21 2.93 -16.71
C ARG A 153 4.07 3.18 -15.22
N GLN A 154 5.20 3.19 -14.53
CA GLN A 154 5.26 3.41 -13.07
C GLN A 154 4.63 4.74 -12.63
N HIS A 155 4.80 5.82 -13.39
CA HIS A 155 4.22 7.12 -13.04
C HIS A 155 2.69 7.16 -13.19
N SER A 156 2.10 6.25 -13.98
CA SER A 156 0.65 6.17 -14.22
C SER A 156 -0.10 5.35 -13.18
N ARG A 157 0.61 4.73 -12.24
CA ARG A 157 0.03 3.90 -11.15
C ARG A 157 -1.14 4.56 -10.39
N PRO A 158 -1.12 5.87 -10.03
CA PRO A 158 -2.22 6.45 -9.26
C PRO A 158 -3.46 6.81 -10.11
N TYR A 159 -3.48 6.50 -11.40
CA TYR A 159 -4.57 6.93 -12.29
C TYR A 159 -5.77 5.99 -12.31
N ILE A 160 -5.72 4.86 -11.62
CA ILE A 160 -6.81 3.89 -11.50
C ILE A 160 -7.15 3.75 -10.02
N CYS A 161 -8.45 3.82 -9.70
CA CYS A 161 -8.99 3.64 -8.36
C CYS A 161 -10.04 2.52 -8.40
N PHE A 162 -9.86 1.45 -7.65
CA PHE A 162 -10.74 0.29 -7.70
C PHE A 162 -11.93 0.38 -6.75
N ASP A 163 -11.81 1.06 -5.63
CA ASP A 163 -12.90 1.22 -4.66
C ASP A 163 -14.00 2.13 -5.22
N ARG A 164 -13.60 3.19 -5.93
CA ARG A 164 -14.50 4.12 -6.64
C ARG A 164 -14.08 4.27 -8.12
N PRO A 165 -14.42 3.29 -8.98
CA PRO A 165 -13.97 3.26 -10.39
C PRO A 165 -14.22 4.54 -11.18
N ASN A 166 -15.38 5.18 -10.96
CA ASN A 166 -15.79 6.43 -11.61
C ASN A 166 -14.92 7.65 -11.23
N LEU A 167 -14.19 7.59 -10.12
CA LEU A 167 -13.27 8.65 -9.68
C LEU A 167 -11.83 8.46 -10.18
N SER A 168 -11.56 7.36 -10.89
CA SER A 168 -10.24 7.07 -11.46
C SER A 168 -9.72 8.24 -12.31
N PRO A 169 -8.53 8.81 -11.99
CA PRO A 169 -7.99 9.95 -12.74
C PRO A 169 -7.88 9.73 -14.26
N CYS A 170 -7.63 8.50 -14.72
CA CYS A 170 -7.56 8.19 -16.15
C CYS A 170 -8.89 8.43 -16.91
N LEU A 171 -10.02 8.45 -16.21
CA LEU A 171 -11.35 8.69 -16.80
C LEU A 171 -11.76 10.17 -16.78
N LYS A 172 -10.98 11.06 -16.15
CA LYS A 172 -11.35 12.47 -15.98
C LYS A 172 -11.52 13.24 -17.29
N LYS A 173 -10.81 12.83 -18.35
CA LYS A 173 -10.88 13.50 -19.67
C LYS A 173 -12.27 13.41 -20.33
N PHE A 174 -13.09 12.42 -19.93
CA PHE A 174 -14.41 12.21 -20.50
C PHE A 174 -15.43 13.08 -19.76
N SER A 175 -15.88 14.15 -20.43
CA SER A 175 -17.00 14.98 -19.96
C SER A 175 -18.33 14.26 -20.11
N ASP A 176 -18.55 13.59 -21.25
CA ASP A 176 -19.73 12.75 -21.49
C ASP A 176 -19.55 11.35 -20.89
N LYS A 177 -20.42 10.99 -19.94
CA LYS A 177 -20.44 9.68 -19.29
C LYS A 177 -21.13 8.60 -20.14
N ASN A 178 -21.76 8.98 -21.25
CA ASN A 178 -22.30 8.06 -22.24
C ASN A 178 -21.29 7.70 -23.33
N ASP A 179 -20.12 8.37 -23.39
CA ASP A 179 -19.05 8.04 -24.32
C ASP A 179 -18.74 6.53 -24.22
N PRO A 180 -18.80 5.78 -25.34
CA PRO A 180 -18.52 4.34 -25.34
C PRO A 180 -17.16 3.99 -24.72
N LYS A 181 -16.14 4.83 -24.92
CA LYS A 181 -14.80 4.64 -24.32
C LYS A 181 -14.81 4.85 -22.82
N TYR A 182 -15.58 5.82 -22.32
CA TYR A 182 -15.76 6.01 -20.87
C TYR A 182 -16.44 4.79 -20.26
N ARG A 183 -17.56 4.35 -20.84
CA ARG A 183 -18.33 3.20 -20.33
C ARG A 183 -17.50 1.92 -20.33
N GLU A 184 -16.77 1.65 -21.41
CA GLU A 184 -15.87 0.51 -21.49
C GLU A 184 -14.72 0.61 -20.49
N GLY A 185 -14.07 1.78 -20.38
CA GLY A 185 -12.99 2.00 -19.43
C GLY A 185 -13.45 1.82 -17.98
N LEU A 186 -14.62 2.35 -17.65
CA LEU A 186 -15.25 2.18 -16.34
C LEU A 186 -15.57 0.70 -16.05
N ALA A 187 -16.07 -0.04 -17.06
CA ALA A 187 -16.36 -1.47 -16.93
C ALA A 187 -15.09 -2.28 -16.66
N ILE A 188 -13.98 -1.98 -17.35
CA ILE A 188 -12.68 -2.64 -17.10
C ILE A 188 -12.24 -2.42 -15.65
N ILE A 189 -12.24 -1.17 -15.18
CA ILE A 189 -11.82 -0.85 -13.80
C ILE A 189 -12.75 -1.50 -12.78
N SER A 190 -14.06 -1.49 -13.03
CA SER A 190 -15.06 -2.14 -12.17
C SER A 190 -14.87 -3.66 -12.12
N GLY A 191 -14.47 -4.29 -13.23
CA GLY A 191 -14.09 -5.71 -13.25
C GLY A 191 -12.86 -6.01 -12.39
N GLY A 192 -11.91 -5.08 -12.30
CA GLY A 192 -10.78 -5.15 -11.36
C GLY A 192 -11.21 -5.00 -9.90
N SER A 193 -12.14 -4.08 -9.62
CA SER A 193 -12.76 -3.91 -8.30
C SER A 193 -13.42 -5.19 -7.81
N GLU A 194 -14.23 -5.81 -8.67
CA GLU A 194 -14.92 -7.06 -8.34
C GLU A 194 -13.94 -8.22 -8.11
N ARG A 195 -12.85 -8.28 -8.88
CA ARG A 195 -11.77 -9.24 -8.63
C ARG A 195 -11.09 -9.03 -7.27
N LEU A 196 -10.90 -7.79 -6.81
CA LEU A 196 -10.31 -7.53 -5.51
C LEU A 196 -11.23 -7.96 -4.35
N LYS A 197 -12.54 -7.86 -4.51
CA LYS A 197 -13.50 -8.38 -3.52
C LYS A 197 -13.44 -9.91 -3.44
N ASN A 198 -13.38 -10.58 -4.59
CA ASN A 198 -13.38 -12.04 -4.67
C ASN A 198 -12.01 -12.67 -4.36
N ARG A 199 -10.92 -11.97 -4.69
CA ARG A 199 -9.54 -12.40 -4.48
C ARG A 199 -8.68 -11.28 -3.87
N PRO A 200 -8.91 -10.94 -2.60
CA PRO A 200 -8.21 -9.83 -1.94
C PRO A 200 -6.69 -9.97 -1.98
N ARG A 201 -5.99 -8.83 -2.06
CA ARG A 201 -4.52 -8.76 -1.92
C ARG A 201 -4.13 -8.91 -0.44
N MET A 202 -2.88 -9.28 -0.16
CA MET A 202 -2.44 -9.65 1.19
C MET A 202 -2.54 -8.53 2.25
N GLU A 203 -2.63 -7.27 1.84
CA GLU A 203 -2.91 -6.15 2.75
C GLU A 203 -4.40 -6.03 3.12
N MET A 204 -5.30 -6.67 2.37
CA MET A 204 -6.76 -6.55 2.53
C MET A 204 -7.30 -7.58 3.54
N PRO A 205 -8.41 -7.28 4.23
CA PRO A 205 -9.09 -8.26 5.08
C PRO A 205 -9.51 -9.51 4.30
N GLY A 206 -9.37 -10.68 4.92
CA GLY A 206 -9.81 -11.95 4.33
C GLY A 206 -8.91 -12.51 3.21
N ALA A 207 -7.77 -11.87 2.94
CA ALA A 207 -6.79 -12.35 1.96
C ALA A 207 -6.30 -13.77 2.30
N ARG A 208 -6.17 -14.59 1.25
CA ARG A 208 -5.64 -15.95 1.32
C ARG A 208 -4.74 -16.19 0.13
N LEU A 209 -3.65 -16.92 0.36
CA LEU A 209 -2.79 -17.39 -0.71
C LEU A 209 -3.40 -18.62 -1.39
N PHE A 210 -3.18 -18.72 -2.69
CA PHE A 210 -3.68 -19.82 -3.53
C PHE A 210 -2.57 -20.39 -4.41
N GLY A 211 -2.77 -21.61 -4.90
CA GLY A 211 -1.87 -22.24 -5.87
C GLY A 211 -0.42 -22.33 -5.37
N ILE A 212 0.52 -21.94 -6.24
CA ILE A 212 1.96 -22.02 -5.95
C ILE A 212 2.38 -21.15 -4.77
N GLU A 213 1.76 -19.99 -4.57
CA GLU A 213 2.08 -19.09 -3.45
C GLU A 213 1.68 -19.71 -2.11
N ALA A 214 0.55 -20.41 -2.05
CA ALA A 214 0.16 -21.16 -0.86
C ALA A 214 1.12 -22.31 -0.54
N LEU A 215 1.65 -22.99 -1.57
CA LEU A 215 2.66 -24.04 -1.39
C LEU A 215 3.98 -23.44 -0.87
N ARG A 216 4.44 -22.33 -1.46
CA ARG A 216 5.63 -21.60 -1.00
C ARG A 216 5.49 -21.16 0.46
N GLN A 217 4.33 -20.62 0.84
CA GLN A 217 4.07 -20.20 2.22
C GLN A 217 4.11 -21.39 3.19
N ARG A 218 3.48 -22.53 2.86
CA ARG A 218 3.54 -23.73 3.71
C ARG A 218 4.96 -24.22 3.93
N ASN A 219 5.80 -24.18 2.89
CA ASN A 219 7.20 -24.55 2.98
C ASN A 219 7.97 -23.57 3.86
N TYR A 220 7.76 -22.26 3.69
CA TYR A 220 8.34 -21.22 4.54
C TYR A 220 7.95 -21.41 6.01
N ASP A 221 6.66 -21.58 6.30
CA ASP A 221 6.18 -21.75 7.67
C ASP A 221 6.76 -23.01 8.33
N ARG A 222 6.97 -24.08 7.55
CA ARG A 222 7.66 -25.30 8.03
C ARG A 222 9.10 -24.97 8.44
N LEU A 223 9.86 -24.31 7.57
CA LEU A 223 11.26 -23.94 7.86
C LEU A 223 11.37 -23.02 9.07
N VAL A 224 10.46 -22.05 9.23
CA VAL A 224 10.41 -21.17 10.40
C VAL A 224 10.15 -21.96 11.70
N ARG A 225 9.25 -22.95 11.65
CA ARG A 225 9.00 -23.83 12.81
C ARG A 225 10.22 -24.67 13.17
N GLU A 226 10.89 -25.25 12.16
CA GLU A 226 12.12 -26.02 12.33
C GLU A 226 13.25 -25.16 12.90
N GLU A 227 13.44 -23.95 12.36
CA GLU A 227 14.43 -22.99 12.87
C GLU A 227 14.15 -22.62 14.32
N LYS A 228 12.88 -22.31 14.66
CA LYS A 228 12.50 -21.97 16.04
C LYS A 228 12.76 -23.14 17.00
N ALA A 229 12.48 -24.36 16.57
CA ALA A 229 12.77 -25.57 17.35
C ALA A 229 14.28 -25.77 17.53
N ALA A 230 15.07 -25.59 16.46
CA ALA A 230 16.52 -25.66 16.50
C ALA A 230 17.13 -24.63 17.46
N ARG A 231 16.70 -23.37 17.39
CA ARG A 231 17.15 -22.29 18.29
C ARG A 231 16.84 -22.61 19.77
N LYS A 232 15.67 -23.21 20.05
CA LYS A 232 15.28 -23.63 21.41
C LYS A 232 16.09 -24.84 21.93
N ALA A 233 16.47 -25.77 21.05
CA ALA A 233 17.36 -26.88 21.42
C ALA A 233 18.77 -26.34 21.73
N LEU A 234 19.30 -25.48 20.86
CA LEU A 234 20.60 -24.84 21.04
C LEU A 234 20.67 -24.03 22.34
N SER A 235 19.62 -23.30 22.72
CA SER A 235 19.59 -22.57 24.00
C SER A 235 19.62 -23.47 25.23
N ARG A 236 19.38 -24.78 25.07
CA ARG A 236 19.49 -25.81 26.11
C ARG A 236 20.75 -26.67 25.98
N GLY A 237 21.64 -26.38 25.02
CA GLY A 237 22.83 -27.20 24.74
C GLY A 237 22.53 -28.52 24.02
N GLU A 238 21.33 -28.69 23.46
CA GLU A 238 20.88 -29.90 22.78
C GLU A 238 21.10 -29.81 21.26
N LYS A 239 21.23 -30.95 20.58
CA LYS A 239 21.22 -31.02 19.11
C LYS A 239 19.80 -31.16 18.58
N TYR A 240 19.49 -30.49 17.47
CA TYR A 240 18.22 -30.62 16.75
C TYR A 240 18.46 -31.24 15.37
N TYR A 241 17.66 -32.24 15.03
CA TYR A 241 17.65 -32.89 13.72
C TYR A 241 16.27 -32.68 13.11
N ALA A 242 16.21 -31.95 11.99
CA ALA A 242 14.97 -31.78 11.23
C ALA A 242 14.50 -33.13 10.66
N ARG A 243 13.19 -33.29 10.49
CA ARG A 243 12.57 -34.48 9.88
C ARG A 243 12.23 -34.22 8.42
#